data_AF-A0A1Z8ZJI4-F1
#
_entry.id   AF-A0A1Z8ZJI4-F1
#
_cell.length_a   1.000
_cell.length_b   1.000
_cell.length_c   1.000
_cell.angle_alpha   90.00
_cell.angle_beta   90.00
_cell.angle_gamma   90.00
#
_symmetry.space_group_name_H-M   'P 1'
#
loop_
_entity.id
_entity.type
_entity.pdbx_description
1 polymer ?
#
loop_
_entity_poly.entity_id
_entity_poly.type
_entity_poly.pdbx_seq_one_letter_code
_entity_poly.pdbx_strand_id
1 'polypeptide(L)'
;MATTKLKTDRPTYTSDFIPSDVERAVFLGNPVLDNMMSSLIALGAEVWSNRRRMKVLESLLAEKGITEEMVESYMPTSEQEAEWQKDRDRFIDLTYSPLLREGDLPVSADFGDRKKR
;
A
#
# COMPACT_ATOMS: atom_id res chain seq x y z
N MET A 1 25.32 8.03 8.28
CA MET A 1 24.75 8.98 7.32
C MET A 1 24.99 8.42 5.92
N ALA A 2 23.98 7.83 5.28
CA ALA A 2 24.12 7.26 3.94
C ALA A 2 23.74 8.32 2.89
N THR A 3 24.75 8.94 2.28
CA THR A 3 24.59 9.93 1.20
C THR A 3 24.19 9.22 -0.09
N THR A 4 22.92 9.33 -0.49
CA THR A 4 22.44 8.79 -1.77
C THR A 4 22.80 9.78 -2.88
N LYS A 5 23.70 9.40 -3.80
CA LYS A 5 24.12 10.29 -4.91
C LYS A 5 22.96 10.51 -5.90
N LEU A 6 22.44 11.74 -5.95
CA LEU A 6 21.44 12.18 -6.94
C LEU A 6 22.09 12.37 -8.32
N LYS A 7 21.45 11.90 -9.39
CA LYS A 7 21.89 12.05 -10.80
C LYS A 7 21.57 13.45 -11.36
N THR A 8 21.93 14.53 -10.68
CA THR A 8 21.74 15.89 -11.21
C THR A 8 22.89 16.80 -10.83
N ASP A 9 23.34 17.62 -11.79
CA ASP A 9 24.44 18.59 -11.62
C ASP A 9 23.95 19.97 -11.13
N ARG A 10 22.69 20.03 -10.65
CA ARG A 10 22.09 21.27 -10.16
C ARG A 10 22.50 21.50 -8.70
N PRO A 11 22.97 22.71 -8.34
CA PRO A 11 23.25 23.03 -6.93
C PRO A 11 21.95 22.94 -6.14
N THR A 12 21.87 21.95 -5.26
CA THR A 12 20.68 21.69 -4.43
C THR A 12 21.03 22.06 -2.99
N TYR A 13 20.26 22.98 -2.40
CA TYR A 13 20.50 23.49 -1.04
C TYR A 13 19.74 22.72 0.04
N THR A 14 19.16 21.57 -0.31
CA THR A 14 18.39 20.74 0.61
C THR A 14 19.33 19.86 1.41
N SER A 15 19.07 19.69 2.70
CA SER A 15 19.73 18.68 3.52
C SER A 15 19.55 17.28 2.92
N ASP A 16 20.51 16.38 3.19
CA ASP A 16 20.39 14.99 2.78
C ASP A 16 19.09 14.39 3.33
N PHE A 17 18.40 13.64 2.47
CA PHE A 17 17.18 12.94 2.83
C PHE A 17 17.50 11.88 3.89
N ILE A 18 16.96 12.04 5.09
CA ILE A 18 17.01 11.02 6.12
C ILE A 18 15.65 10.30 6.10
N PRO A 19 15.58 8.99 5.82
CA PRO A 19 14.31 8.25 5.75
C PRO A 19 13.42 8.39 6.99
N SER A 20 14.02 8.64 8.16
CA SER A 20 13.28 8.90 9.40
C SER A 20 12.37 10.11 9.33
N ASP A 21 12.71 11.15 8.54
CA ASP A 21 11.96 12.40 8.49
C ASP A 21 10.60 12.23 7.81
N VAL A 22 10.46 11.24 6.92
CA VAL A 22 9.20 10.90 6.26
C VAL A 22 8.51 9.73 6.96
N GLU A 23 9.28 8.73 7.41
CA GLU A 23 8.71 7.55 8.07
C GLU A 23 8.17 7.85 9.48
N ARG A 24 8.66 8.90 10.15
CA ARG A 24 8.24 9.33 11.50
C ARG A 24 7.53 10.68 11.51
N ALA A 25 7.10 11.19 10.35
CA ALA A 25 6.35 12.42 10.30
C ALA A 25 4.99 12.23 11.00
N VAL A 26 4.74 13.06 12.02
CA VAL A 26 3.45 13.11 12.72
C VAL A 26 2.68 14.33 12.22
N PHE A 27 1.57 14.10 11.52
CA PHE A 27 0.75 15.15 10.90
C PHE A 27 -0.43 15.53 11.78
N LEU A 28 -1.11 14.56 12.41
CA LEU A 28 -2.30 14.77 13.25
C LEU A 28 -2.00 14.90 14.74
N GLY A 29 -0.72 15.05 15.11
CA GLY A 29 -0.27 15.14 16.49
C GLY A 29 -0.31 13.82 17.26
N ASN A 30 -0.78 12.73 16.63
CA ASN A 30 -0.70 11.39 17.16
C ASN A 30 -0.37 10.40 16.02
N PRO A 31 0.74 9.67 16.11
CA PRO A 31 1.20 8.77 15.05
C PRO A 31 0.25 7.59 14.79
N VAL A 32 -0.53 7.17 15.79
CA VAL A 32 -1.58 6.15 15.59
C VAL A 32 -2.70 6.68 14.69
N LEU A 33 -3.07 7.96 14.84
CA LEU A 33 -4.05 8.59 13.97
C LEU A 33 -3.52 8.76 12.55
N ASP A 34 -2.25 9.09 12.39
CA ASP A 34 -1.60 9.19 11.08
C ASP A 34 -1.50 7.85 10.36
N ASN A 35 -1.20 6.77 11.09
CA ASN A 35 -1.20 5.41 10.57
C ASN A 35 -2.61 4.96 10.13
N MET A 36 -3.64 5.32 10.91
CA MET A 36 -5.03 5.06 10.54
C MET A 36 -5.42 5.82 9.26
N MET A 37 -5.08 7.10 9.17
CA MET A 37 -5.35 7.90 7.97
C MET A 37 -4.60 7.40 6.74
N SER A 38 -3.33 7.01 6.91
CA SER A 38 -2.52 6.41 5.84
C SER A 38 -3.19 5.14 5.29
N SER A 39 -3.70 4.29 6.18
CA SER A 39 -4.41 3.06 5.80
C SER A 39 -5.74 3.36 5.09
N LEU A 40 -6.48 4.37 5.55
CA LEU A 40 -7.73 4.80 4.92
C LEU A 40 -7.51 5.35 3.50
N ILE A 41 -6.46 6.14 3.30
CA ILE A 41 -6.07 6.66 1.99
C ILE A 41 -5.68 5.52 1.05
N ALA A 42 -4.84 4.59 1.53
CA ALA A 42 -4.44 3.42 0.75
C ALA A 42 -5.66 2.57 0.35
N LEU A 43 -6.59 2.33 1.28
CA LEU A 43 -7.84 1.62 1.01
C LEU A 43 -8.70 2.35 -0.04
N GLY A 44 -8.88 3.66 0.09
CA GLY A 44 -9.64 4.45 -0.87
C GLY A 44 -9.05 4.40 -2.29
N ALA A 45 -7.72 4.46 -2.40
CA ALA A 45 -7.02 4.34 -3.67
C ALA A 45 -7.21 2.96 -4.31
N GLU A 46 -7.05 1.89 -3.55
CA GLU A 46 -7.23 0.52 -4.06
C GLU A 46 -8.70 0.23 -4.43
N VAL A 47 -9.67 0.71 -3.65
CA VAL A 47 -11.10 0.54 -3.96
C VAL A 47 -11.45 1.19 -5.30
N TRP A 48 -10.99 2.43 -5.54
CA TRP A 48 -11.27 3.10 -6.82
C TRP A 48 -10.51 2.45 -7.98
N SER A 49 -9.25 2.05 -7.76
CA SER A 49 -8.45 1.32 -8.76
C SER A 49 -9.14 0.03 -9.21
N ASN A 50 -9.63 -0.77 -8.25
CA ASN A 50 -10.35 -2.01 -8.54
C ASN A 50 -11.70 -1.74 -9.22
N ARG A 51 -12.48 -0.77 -8.74
CA ARG A 51 -13.76 -0.40 -9.38
C ARG A 51 -13.57 0.06 -10.82
N ARG A 52 -12.51 0.83 -11.10
CA ARG A 52 -12.17 1.25 -12.47
C ARG A 52 -11.79 0.04 -13.33
N ARG A 53 -10.97 -0.88 -12.83
CA ARG A 53 -10.59 -2.10 -13.56
C ARG A 53 -11.79 -2.98 -13.86
N MET A 54 -12.70 -3.17 -12.90
CA MET A 54 -13.95 -3.93 -13.11
C MET A 54 -14.78 -3.32 -14.24
N LYS A 55 -15.03 -2.01 -14.22
CA LYS A 55 -15.77 -1.32 -15.30
C LYS A 55 -15.14 -1.52 -16.69
N VAL A 56 -13.82 -1.46 -16.77
CA VAL A 56 -13.08 -1.70 -18.02
C VAL A 56 -13.20 -3.17 -18.45
N LEU A 57 -13.07 -4.11 -17.50
CA LEU A 57 -13.22 -5.54 -17.77
C LEU A 57 -14.63 -5.87 -18.26
N GLU A 58 -15.66 -5.40 -17.58
CA GLU A 58 -17.07 -5.55 -17.99
C GLU A 58 -17.30 -5.05 -19.41
N SER A 59 -16.76 -3.86 -19.74
CA SER A 59 -16.87 -3.29 -21.09
C SER A 59 -16.19 -4.17 -22.15
N LEU A 60 -14.97 -4.65 -21.87
CA LEU A 60 -14.21 -5.52 -22.77
C LEU A 60 -14.80 -6.93 -22.90
N LEU A 61 -15.42 -7.44 -21.84
CA LEU A 61 -16.08 -8.76 -21.82
C LEU A 61 -17.39 -8.71 -22.59
N ALA A 62 -18.16 -7.63 -22.44
CA ALA A 62 -19.38 -7.38 -23.22
C ALA A 62 -19.08 -7.31 -24.73
N GLU A 63 -18.00 -6.64 -25.14
CA GLU A 63 -17.54 -6.63 -26.55
C GLU A 63 -17.22 -8.03 -27.09
N LYS A 64 -16.82 -8.95 -26.21
CA LYS A 64 -16.50 -10.35 -26.54
C LYS A 64 -17.68 -11.32 -26.37
N GLY A 65 -18.86 -10.81 -26.03
CA GLY A 65 -20.08 -11.61 -25.88
C GLY A 65 -20.20 -12.37 -24.56
N ILE A 66 -19.38 -12.05 -23.55
CA ILE A 66 -19.55 -12.56 -22.19
C ILE A 66 -20.53 -11.64 -21.47
N THR A 67 -21.65 -12.21 -21.01
CA THR A 67 -22.68 -11.42 -20.31
C THR A 67 -22.39 -11.30 -18.82
N GLU A 68 -23.01 -10.33 -18.17
CA GLU A 68 -22.88 -10.11 -16.72
C GLU A 68 -23.32 -11.34 -15.92
N GLU A 69 -24.37 -12.03 -16.38
CA GLU A 69 -24.87 -13.26 -15.74
C GLU A 69 -23.83 -14.40 -15.78
N MET A 70 -22.97 -14.45 -16.79
CA MET A 70 -21.89 -15.44 -16.87
C MET A 70 -20.79 -15.17 -15.83
N VAL A 71 -20.57 -13.90 -15.46
CA VAL A 71 -19.62 -13.51 -14.42
C VAL A 71 -20.19 -13.83 -13.05
N GLU A 72 -21.46 -13.49 -12.79
CA GLU A 72 -22.12 -13.74 -11.50
C GLU A 72 -22.34 -15.23 -11.21
N SER A 73 -22.48 -16.06 -12.24
CA SER A 73 -22.62 -17.52 -12.10
C SER A 73 -21.28 -18.26 -12.03
N TYR A 74 -20.15 -17.56 -12.18
CA TYR A 74 -18.83 -18.18 -12.21
C TYR A 74 -18.44 -18.73 -10.83
N MET A 75 -18.14 -20.03 -10.78
CA MET A 75 -17.56 -20.67 -9.60
C MET A 75 -16.05 -20.85 -9.77
N PRO A 76 -15.22 -20.26 -8.89
CA PRO A 76 -13.78 -20.42 -8.94
C PRO A 76 -13.38 -21.88 -8.70
N THR A 77 -12.31 -22.32 -9.35
CA THR A 77 -11.67 -23.59 -9.02
C THR A 77 -10.80 -23.45 -7.75
N SER A 78 -10.48 -24.57 -7.10
CA SER A 78 -9.63 -24.56 -5.89
C SER A 78 -8.23 -23.97 -6.13
N GLU A 79 -7.70 -24.10 -7.35
CA GLU A 79 -6.40 -23.50 -7.72
C GLU A 79 -6.50 -21.98 -7.81
N GLN A 80 -7.56 -21.45 -8.43
CA GLN A 80 -7.79 -20.01 -8.54
C GLN A 80 -8.08 -19.38 -7.17
N GLU A 81 -8.84 -20.06 -6.32
CA GLU A 81 -9.06 -19.63 -4.94
C GLU A 81 -7.73 -19.42 -4.21
N ALA A 82 -6.80 -20.36 -4.33
CA ALA A 82 -5.48 -20.27 -3.71
C ALA A 82 -4.61 -19.12 -4.25
N GLU A 83 -4.74 -18.79 -5.54
CA GLU A 83 -4.11 -17.60 -6.11
C GLU A 83 -4.73 -16.31 -5.56
N TRP A 84 -6.06 -16.26 -5.47
CA TRP A 84 -6.77 -15.10 -4.94
C TRP A 84 -6.48 -14.84 -3.46
N GLN A 85 -6.21 -15.89 -2.68
CA GLN A 85 -5.75 -15.74 -1.29
C GLN A 85 -4.42 -14.97 -1.23
N LYS A 86 -3.47 -15.23 -2.15
CA LYS A 86 -2.20 -14.50 -2.21
C LYS A 86 -2.41 -13.03 -2.59
N ASP A 87 -3.33 -12.78 -3.53
CA ASP A 87 -3.67 -11.41 -3.93
C ASP A 87 -4.37 -10.65 -2.80
N ARG A 88 -5.23 -11.32 -2.02
CA ARG A 88 -5.83 -10.74 -0.81
C ARG A 88 -4.76 -10.40 0.21
N ASP A 89 -3.82 -11.30 0.48
CA ASP A 89 -2.78 -11.06 1.47
C ASP A 89 -1.89 -9.87 1.06
N ARG A 90 -1.58 -9.75 -0.24
CA ARG A 90 -0.91 -8.57 -0.81
C ARG A 90 -1.74 -7.30 -0.64
N PHE A 91 -3.05 -7.36 -0.89
CA PHE A 91 -3.95 -6.22 -0.68
C PHE A 91 -3.96 -5.78 0.79
N ILE A 92 -4.00 -6.73 1.72
CA ILE A 92 -3.95 -6.47 3.17
C ILE A 92 -2.64 -5.76 3.53
N ASP A 93 -1.50 -6.24 3.01
CA ASP A 93 -0.21 -5.61 3.25
C ASP A 93 -0.17 -4.18 2.71
N LEU A 94 -0.62 -3.94 1.48
CA LEU A 94 -0.63 -2.60 0.88
C LEU A 94 -1.56 -1.62 1.61
N THR A 95 -2.71 -2.09 2.11
CA THR A 95 -3.73 -1.22 2.69
C THR A 95 -3.58 -1.03 4.20
N TYR A 96 -3.13 -2.06 4.93
CA TYR A 96 -3.12 -2.07 6.39
C TYR A 96 -1.72 -2.16 7.01
N SER A 97 -0.65 -2.34 6.23
CA SER A 97 0.71 -2.24 6.78
C SER A 97 1.02 -0.96 7.57
N PRO A 98 0.42 0.22 7.29
CA PRO A 98 0.67 1.40 8.13
C PRO A 98 0.23 1.20 9.59
N LEU A 99 -0.79 0.37 9.86
CA LEU A 99 -1.24 0.07 11.23
C LEU A 99 -0.21 -0.72 12.04
N LEU A 100 0.73 -1.40 11.39
CA LEU A 100 1.80 -2.14 12.04
C LEU A 100 2.98 -1.25 12.44
N ARG A 101 2.99 0.03 12.04
CA ARG A 101 4.04 0.96 12.41
C ARG A 101 3.91 1.32 13.88
N GLU A 102 5.01 1.22 14.61
CA GLU A 102 5.08 1.69 15.99
C GLU A 102 4.85 3.20 16.01
N GLY A 103 3.83 3.63 16.78
CA GLY A 103 3.43 5.03 16.86
C GLY A 103 4.54 5.90 17.42
N ASP A 104 5.11 5.51 18.56
CA ASP A 104 6.25 6.19 19.17
C ASP A 104 7.15 5.16 19.87
N LEU A 105 8.42 5.10 19.47
CA LEU A 105 9.44 4.48 20.29
C LEU A 105 9.82 5.48 21.40
N PRO A 106 9.72 5.15 22.70
CA PRO A 106 10.22 6.04 23.74
C PRO A 106 11.69 6.38 23.49
N VAL A 107 12.17 7.54 23.95
CA VAL A 107 13.60 7.93 23.81
C VAL A 107 14.57 6.85 24.34
N SER A 108 14.09 6.01 25.27
CA SER A 108 14.82 4.89 25.85
C SER A 108 14.66 3.55 25.11
N ALA A 109 13.95 3.51 23.98
CA ALA A 109 13.75 2.28 23.24
C ALA A 109 15.07 1.87 22.57
N ASP A 110 15.45 0.62 22.80
CA ASP A 110 16.63 0.05 22.18
C ASP A 110 16.40 0.00 20.67
N PHE A 111 17.29 0.61 19.88
CA PHE A 111 17.26 0.52 18.42
C PHE A 111 17.78 -0.87 18.00
N GLY A 112 17.15 -1.92 18.50
CA GLY A 112 17.49 -3.30 18.19
C GLY A 112 17.33 -3.52 16.69
N ASP A 113 18.34 -4.17 16.09
CA ASP A 113 18.44 -4.46 14.67
C ASP A 113 17.10 -4.99 14.12
N ARG A 114 16.37 -4.12 13.39
CA ARG A 114 15.14 -4.52 12.71
C ARG A 114 15.50 -5.57 11.67
N LYS A 115 15.39 -6.85 12.01
CA LYS A 115 15.50 -7.95 11.06
C LYS A 115 14.44 -7.72 9.99
N LYS A 116 14.89 -7.37 8.78
CA LYS A 116 14.08 -7.36 7.55
C LYS A 116 13.37 -8.72 7.47
N ARG A 117 12.04 -8.70 7.60
CA ARG A 117 11.15 -9.81 7.28
C ARG A 117 10.39 -9.44 6.03
#